data_AF-A0A2T0JUS8-F1
#
_entry.id   AF-A0A2T0JUS8-F1
#
_cell.length_a   1.000
_cell.length_b   1.000
_cell.length_c   1.000
_cell.angle_alpha   90.00
_cell.angle_beta   90.00
_cell.angle_gamma   90.00
#
_symmetry.space_group_name_H-M   'P 1'
#
loop_
_entity.id
_entity.type
_entity.pdbx_description
1 polymer ?
#
loop_
_entity_poly.entity_id
_entity_poly.type
_entity_poly.pdbx_seq_one_letter_code
_entity_poly.pdbx_strand_id
1 'polypeptide(L)'
;MSTEISEDLARAAIAGWYGRLAGNPCTQRNHWQTKTMYYQAVAELLAARPDRPLTWKTIVGAARPRGCRSTFYEVAGQHARHGMVGDLIADGSLRSYEIAMRYGRPGPVEQLIDETKVWSFWPYRQRFVELVTGRGGSPDPVPGELREALLAWARSHPALAAANAFRPPACAVEDLALLHGGRLAATRAESRLTDTLRHSQPV
;
A
#
# COMPACT_ATOMS: atom_id res chain seq x y z
N MET A 1 -11.21 -26.58 -2.43
CA MET A 1 -9.95 -25.95 -2.88
C MET A 1 -10.11 -24.47 -3.26
N SER A 2 -11.33 -23.90 -3.35
CA SER A 2 -11.55 -22.48 -3.67
C SER A 2 -11.34 -21.52 -2.48
N THR A 3 -11.28 -22.02 -1.26
CA THR A 3 -11.21 -21.25 0.00
C THR A 3 -9.78 -20.83 0.36
N GLU A 4 -8.77 -21.60 -0.06
CA GLU A 4 -7.37 -21.42 0.39
C GLU A 4 -6.75 -20.10 -0.08
N ILE A 5 -6.96 -19.69 -1.34
CA ILE A 5 -6.37 -18.44 -1.86
C ILE A 5 -6.98 -17.20 -1.19
N SER A 6 -8.30 -17.17 -1.01
CA SER A 6 -8.95 -16.04 -0.35
C SER A 6 -8.51 -15.93 1.12
N GLU A 7 -8.39 -17.07 1.81
CA GLU A 7 -7.83 -17.15 3.16
C GLU A 7 -6.34 -16.72 3.22
N ASP A 8 -5.54 -17.09 2.24
CA ASP A 8 -4.13 -16.67 2.15
C ASP A 8 -3.99 -15.17 1.92
N LEU A 9 -4.83 -14.59 1.04
CA LEU A 9 -4.89 -13.14 0.84
C LEU A 9 -5.39 -12.42 2.11
N ALA A 10 -6.33 -13.00 2.85
CA ALA A 10 -6.80 -12.43 4.12
C ALA A 10 -5.70 -12.48 5.21
N ARG A 11 -4.86 -13.52 5.21
CA ARG A 11 -3.75 -13.73 6.16
C ARG A 11 -2.44 -13.05 5.75
N ALA A 12 -2.39 -12.41 4.58
CA ALA A 12 -1.24 -11.67 4.09
C ALA A 12 -0.72 -10.65 5.14
N ALA A 13 0.59 -10.45 5.21
CA ALA A 13 1.21 -9.65 6.28
C ALA A 13 0.70 -8.20 6.27
N ILE A 14 0.55 -7.61 5.08
CA ILE A 14 0.01 -6.24 4.93
C ILE A 14 -1.49 -6.21 5.25
N ALA A 15 -2.21 -7.29 5.00
CA ALA A 15 -3.60 -7.40 5.41
C ALA A 15 -3.76 -7.46 6.93
N GLY A 16 -2.87 -8.19 7.60
CA GLY A 16 -2.77 -8.19 9.06
C GLY A 16 -2.42 -6.82 9.64
N TRP A 17 -1.45 -6.12 9.04
CA TRP A 17 -1.08 -4.75 9.42
C TRP A 17 -2.27 -3.79 9.29
N TYR A 18 -2.94 -3.79 8.14
CA TYR A 18 -4.10 -2.93 7.90
C TYR A 18 -5.24 -3.27 8.87
N GLY A 19 -5.57 -4.56 9.02
CA GLY A 19 -6.67 -5.02 9.87
C GLY A 19 -6.46 -4.68 11.35
N ARG A 20 -5.24 -4.87 11.88
CA ARG A 20 -4.91 -4.48 13.27
C ARG A 20 -5.07 -2.99 13.51
N LEU A 21 -4.64 -2.17 12.55
CA LEU A 21 -4.73 -0.72 12.69
C LEU A 21 -6.17 -0.21 12.51
N ALA A 22 -6.82 -0.61 11.42
CA ALA A 22 -8.18 -0.17 11.10
C ALA A 22 -9.23 -0.69 12.09
N GLY A 23 -9.01 -1.89 12.65
CA GLY A 23 -9.91 -2.53 13.60
C GLY A 23 -9.64 -2.18 15.07
N ASN A 24 -8.69 -1.29 15.39
CA ASN A 24 -8.40 -0.93 16.77
C ASN A 24 -9.47 0.03 17.34
N PRO A 25 -10.32 -0.41 18.30
CA PRO A 25 -11.40 0.40 18.84
C PRO A 25 -10.94 1.40 19.91
N CYS A 26 -9.65 1.42 20.28
CA CYS A 26 -9.14 2.25 21.36
C CYS A 26 -9.15 3.74 20.99
N THR A 27 -10.10 4.48 21.59
CA THR A 27 -10.27 5.93 21.39
C THR A 27 -9.14 6.78 21.97
N GLN A 28 -8.40 6.27 22.96
CA GLN A 28 -7.35 7.03 23.66
C GLN A 28 -5.99 7.04 22.94
N ARG A 29 -5.72 6.07 22.06
CA ARG A 29 -4.49 5.97 21.27
C ARG A 29 -4.81 5.49 19.86
N ASN A 30 -5.66 6.24 19.17
CA ASN A 30 -6.07 5.91 17.82
C ASN A 30 -4.96 6.28 16.81
N HIS A 31 -3.87 5.50 16.83
CA HIS A 31 -2.76 5.59 15.89
C HIS A 31 -3.25 5.49 14.44
N TRP A 32 -4.32 4.73 14.21
CA TRP A 32 -4.95 4.64 12.90
C TRP A 32 -5.56 5.94 12.44
N GLN A 33 -6.40 6.58 13.26
CA GLN A 33 -6.97 7.90 12.94
C GLN A 33 -5.88 8.96 12.70
N THR A 34 -4.79 8.88 13.46
CA THR A 34 -3.64 9.77 13.25
C THR A 34 -2.98 9.49 11.90
N LYS A 35 -2.71 8.22 11.57
CA LYS A 35 -2.14 7.82 10.29
C LYS A 35 -3.04 8.22 9.12
N THR A 36 -4.34 7.97 9.19
CA THR A 36 -5.29 8.30 8.11
C THR A 36 -5.41 9.79 7.87
N MET A 37 -5.32 10.64 8.91
CA MET A 37 -5.21 12.10 8.73
C MET A 37 -4.02 12.47 7.84
N TYR A 38 -2.85 11.86 8.06
CA TYR A 38 -1.66 12.13 7.25
C TYR A 38 -1.75 11.50 5.85
N TYR A 39 -2.37 10.34 5.71
CA TYR A 39 -2.63 9.72 4.40
C TYR A 39 -3.57 10.58 3.55
N GLN A 40 -4.64 11.11 4.15
CA GLN A 40 -5.56 12.05 3.51
C GLN A 40 -4.81 13.30 3.04
N ALA A 41 -4.00 13.90 3.92
CA ALA A 41 -3.18 15.07 3.56
C ALA A 41 -2.23 14.79 2.38
N VAL A 42 -1.60 13.61 2.34
CA VAL A 42 -0.74 13.20 1.21
C VAL A 42 -1.56 13.08 -0.09
N ALA A 43 -2.69 12.36 -0.05
CA ALA A 43 -3.54 12.15 -1.21
C ALA A 43 -4.07 13.48 -1.78
N GLU A 44 -4.56 14.37 -0.91
CA GLU A 44 -5.06 15.69 -1.29
C GLU A 44 -3.96 16.60 -1.86
N LEU A 45 -2.77 16.64 -1.23
CA LEU A 45 -1.67 17.46 -1.72
C LEU A 45 -1.16 16.99 -3.08
N LEU A 46 -1.04 15.69 -3.31
CA LEU A 46 -0.65 15.13 -4.60
C LEU A 46 -1.70 15.41 -5.68
N ALA A 47 -2.99 15.29 -5.34
CA ALA A 47 -4.07 15.60 -6.27
C ALA A 47 -4.12 17.09 -6.64
N ALA A 48 -3.92 17.98 -5.66
CA ALA A 48 -3.98 19.42 -5.88
C ALA A 48 -2.73 19.99 -6.57
N ARG A 49 -1.57 19.37 -6.39
CA ARG A 49 -0.27 19.88 -6.86
C ARG A 49 0.67 18.75 -7.29
N PRO A 50 0.34 18.00 -8.37
CA PRO A 50 1.10 16.81 -8.78
C PRO A 50 2.57 17.12 -9.11
N ASP A 51 2.86 18.32 -9.62
CA ASP A 51 4.21 18.71 -10.03
C ASP A 51 5.09 19.22 -8.87
N ARG A 52 4.55 19.35 -7.66
CA ARG A 52 5.30 19.86 -6.51
C ARG A 52 5.74 18.71 -5.60
N PRO A 53 7.03 18.64 -5.25
CA PRO A 53 7.51 17.63 -4.32
C PRO A 53 6.86 17.83 -2.95
N LEU A 54 6.37 16.74 -2.36
CA LEU A 54 5.89 16.76 -0.99
C LEU A 54 7.05 16.95 -0.03
N THR A 55 6.80 17.74 1.01
CA THR A 55 7.71 17.87 2.16
C THR A 55 6.95 17.55 3.44
N TRP A 56 7.67 17.15 4.48
CA TRP A 56 7.04 16.97 5.79
C TRP A 56 6.31 18.24 6.26
N LYS A 57 6.82 19.44 5.94
CA LYS A 57 6.20 20.73 6.31
C LYS A 57 4.86 20.92 5.64
N THR A 58 4.78 20.64 4.33
CA THR A 58 3.53 20.79 3.57
C THR A 58 2.48 19.78 4.03
N ILE A 59 2.90 18.55 4.32
CA ILE A 59 2.02 17.49 4.83
C ILE A 59 1.48 17.86 6.22
N VAL A 60 2.34 18.26 7.15
CA VAL A 60 1.92 18.71 8.50
C VAL A 60 0.99 19.91 8.42
N GLY A 61 1.22 20.86 7.51
CA GLY A 61 0.34 22.01 7.32
C GLY A 61 -1.03 21.67 6.74
N ALA A 62 -1.14 20.58 5.96
CA ALA A 62 -2.39 20.13 5.36
C ALA A 62 -3.19 19.17 6.27
N ALA A 63 -2.54 18.45 7.17
CA ALA A 63 -3.17 17.47 8.05
C ALA A 63 -4.24 18.10 8.99
N ARG A 64 -5.46 17.53 8.98
CA ARG A 64 -6.63 17.99 9.74
C ARG A 64 -7.12 16.97 10.77
N PRO A 65 -7.52 17.39 11.99
CA PRO A 65 -7.77 18.77 12.40
C PRO A 65 -6.51 19.57 12.71
N ARG A 66 -5.41 18.90 13.09
CA ARG A 66 -4.14 19.55 13.42
C ARG A 66 -2.96 18.61 13.19
N GLY A 67 -2.17 18.86 12.16
CA GLY A 67 -0.86 18.25 12.00
C GLY A 67 0.15 18.81 13.01
N CYS A 68 1.14 17.99 13.37
CA CYS A 68 2.29 18.46 14.14
C CYS A 68 3.57 17.69 13.74
N ARG A 69 4.72 18.33 13.92
CA ARG A 69 6.00 17.76 13.49
C ARG A 69 6.34 16.47 14.23
N SER A 70 6.22 16.43 15.55
CA SER A 70 6.58 15.25 16.35
C SER A 70 5.72 14.04 15.98
N THR A 71 4.40 14.23 15.88
CA THR A 71 3.47 13.16 15.46
C THR A 71 3.73 12.71 14.04
N PHE A 72 4.09 13.60 13.11
CA PHE A 72 4.49 13.19 11.75
C PHE A 72 5.64 12.17 11.80
N TYR A 73 6.71 12.43 12.55
CA TYR A 73 7.83 11.48 12.65
C TYR A 73 7.46 10.21 13.42
N GLU A 74 6.50 10.27 14.35
CA GLU A 74 5.97 9.09 15.04
C GLU A 74 5.20 8.14 14.11
N VAL A 75 4.62 8.65 13.01
CA VAL A 75 3.79 7.84 12.09
C VAL A 75 4.44 7.53 10.74
N ALA A 76 5.40 8.34 10.29
CA ALA A 76 5.95 8.28 8.93
C ALA A 76 7.43 7.86 8.86
N GLY A 77 8.16 7.86 9.98
CA GLY A 77 9.60 7.57 9.99
C GLY A 77 9.96 6.07 9.97
N GLN A 78 11.27 5.79 9.86
CA GLN A 78 11.81 4.43 9.94
C GLN A 78 11.49 3.72 11.26
N HIS A 79 11.34 4.49 12.34
CA HIS A 79 10.93 4.01 13.66
C HIS A 79 9.47 4.35 13.98
N ALA A 80 8.65 4.58 12.95
CA ALA A 80 7.24 4.85 13.14
C ALA A 80 6.58 3.72 13.90
N ARG A 81 5.71 4.08 14.85
CA ARG A 81 4.89 3.08 15.54
C ARG A 81 3.95 2.45 14.53
N HIS A 82 3.94 1.11 14.49
CA HIS A 82 3.10 0.34 13.57
C HIS A 82 3.34 0.68 12.09
N GLY A 83 4.60 0.94 11.72
CA GLY A 83 5.00 1.10 10.32
C GLY A 83 4.85 -0.21 9.54
N MET A 84 4.37 -0.13 8.30
CA MET A 84 4.14 -1.30 7.45
C MET A 84 5.41 -2.14 7.28
N VAL A 85 6.57 -1.50 7.06
CA VAL A 85 7.86 -2.18 6.91
C VAL A 85 8.27 -2.92 8.19
N GLY A 86 8.01 -2.34 9.37
CA GLY A 86 8.29 -3.00 10.64
C GLY A 86 7.48 -4.28 10.81
N ASP A 87 6.19 -4.24 10.45
CA ASP A 87 5.30 -5.41 10.53
C ASP A 87 5.68 -6.48 9.49
N LEU A 88 6.11 -6.09 8.29
CA LEU A 88 6.65 -7.03 7.29
C LEU A 88 7.93 -7.73 7.77
N ILE A 89 8.83 -7.01 8.47
CA ILE A 89 10.02 -7.61 9.06
C ILE A 89 9.63 -8.57 10.19
N ALA A 90 8.66 -8.19 11.03
CA ALA A 90 8.19 -9.00 12.14
C ALA A 90 7.46 -10.29 11.71
N ASP A 91 6.79 -10.29 10.55
CA ASP A 91 6.19 -11.48 9.95
C ASP A 91 7.24 -12.58 9.66
N GLY A 92 8.48 -12.20 9.34
CA GLY A 92 9.62 -13.12 9.24
C GLY A 92 9.61 -14.06 8.03
N SER A 93 8.56 -14.06 7.20
CA SER A 93 8.57 -14.83 5.95
C SER A 93 9.51 -14.20 4.92
N LEU A 94 10.14 -15.04 4.07
CA LEU A 94 11.05 -14.56 3.02
C LEU A 94 10.37 -13.53 2.10
N ARG A 95 9.11 -13.76 1.73
CA ARG A 95 8.31 -12.84 0.91
C ARG A 95 8.16 -11.49 1.60
N SER A 96 7.75 -11.47 2.88
CA SER A 96 7.59 -10.23 3.63
C SER A 96 8.91 -9.47 3.78
N TYR A 97 10.03 -10.18 3.97
CA TYR A 97 11.35 -9.57 3.99
C TYR A 97 11.74 -8.95 2.64
N GLU A 98 11.49 -9.63 1.52
CA GLU A 98 11.74 -9.06 0.18
C GLU A 98 10.91 -7.79 -0.06
N ILE A 99 9.64 -7.79 0.34
CA ILE A 99 8.78 -6.60 0.26
C ILE A 99 9.33 -5.50 1.18
N ALA A 100 9.69 -5.83 2.42
CA ALA A 100 10.27 -4.86 3.36
C ALA A 100 11.54 -4.20 2.80
N MET A 101 12.42 -4.97 2.16
CA MET A 101 13.63 -4.44 1.52
C MET A 101 13.32 -3.50 0.33
N ARG A 102 12.22 -3.74 -0.39
CA ARG A 102 11.79 -2.88 -1.49
C ARG A 102 11.12 -1.61 -1.01
N TYR A 103 10.27 -1.72 0.01
CA TYR A 103 9.47 -0.60 0.54
C TYR A 103 10.13 0.14 1.71
N GLY A 104 11.28 -0.35 2.19
CA GLY A 104 12.12 0.36 3.15
C GLY A 104 12.64 1.67 2.53
N ARG A 105 12.30 2.80 3.14
CA ARG A 105 12.73 4.14 2.70
C ARG A 105 13.63 4.80 3.75
N PRO A 106 14.61 5.61 3.33
CA PRO A 106 15.33 6.49 4.26
C PRO A 106 14.47 7.71 4.65
N GLY A 107 13.65 8.20 3.73
CA GLY A 107 12.84 9.41 3.93
C GLY A 107 11.44 9.10 4.45
N PRO A 108 10.95 9.85 5.45
CA PRO A 108 9.62 9.64 6.04
C PRO A 108 8.49 10.01 5.09
N VAL A 109 8.72 10.92 4.14
CA VAL A 109 7.69 11.34 3.18
C VAL A 109 7.39 10.21 2.21
N GLU A 110 8.43 9.59 1.65
CA GLU A 110 8.32 8.47 0.71
C GLU A 110 7.67 7.25 1.38
N GLN A 111 8.04 6.97 2.63
CA GLN A 111 7.41 5.90 3.41
C GLN A 111 5.91 6.16 3.63
N LEU A 112 5.55 7.39 4.01
CA LEU A 112 4.16 7.78 4.18
C LEU A 112 3.37 7.67 2.87
N ILE A 113 3.96 8.04 1.73
CA ILE A 113 3.35 7.87 0.40
C ILE A 113 3.09 6.38 0.13
N ASP A 114 4.06 5.51 0.38
CA ASP A 114 3.92 4.07 0.16
C ASP A 114 2.81 3.46 1.05
N GLU A 115 2.69 3.87 2.32
CA GLU A 115 1.57 3.47 3.19
C GLU A 115 0.22 4.09 2.75
N THR A 116 0.21 5.32 2.24
CA THR A 116 -0.98 6.00 1.69
C THR A 116 -1.52 5.27 0.46
N LYS A 117 -0.63 4.72 -0.39
CA LYS A 117 -1.03 3.88 -1.53
C LYS A 117 -1.75 2.63 -1.06
N VAL A 118 -1.26 1.95 -0.02
CA VAL A 118 -1.95 0.79 0.56
C VAL A 118 -3.31 1.18 1.12
N TRP A 119 -3.39 2.26 1.88
CA TRP A 119 -4.65 2.74 2.46
C TRP A 119 -5.70 3.08 1.40
N SER A 120 -5.34 3.86 0.38
CA SER A 120 -6.27 4.27 -0.69
C SER A 120 -6.64 3.13 -1.65
N PHE A 121 -5.75 2.15 -1.82
CA PHE A 121 -6.02 0.95 -2.63
C PHE A 121 -6.90 -0.07 -1.91
N TRP A 122 -6.97 -0.03 -0.59
CA TRP A 122 -7.64 -1.06 0.21
C TRP A 122 -9.09 -1.38 -0.22
N PRO A 123 -9.98 -0.40 -0.53
CA PRO A 123 -11.32 -0.71 -1.00
C PRO A 123 -11.35 -1.45 -2.35
N TYR A 124 -10.38 -1.20 -3.21
CA TYR A 124 -10.24 -1.90 -4.51
C TYR A 124 -9.74 -3.33 -4.28
N ARG A 125 -8.79 -3.50 -3.36
CA ARG A 125 -8.33 -4.82 -2.92
C ARG A 125 -9.46 -5.67 -2.35
N GLN A 126 -10.31 -5.11 -1.50
CA GLN A 126 -11.42 -5.86 -0.89
C GLN A 126 -12.36 -6.44 -1.96
N ARG A 127 -12.78 -5.60 -2.92
CA ARG A 127 -13.60 -6.05 -4.06
C ARG A 127 -12.89 -7.12 -4.89
N PHE A 128 -11.60 -6.95 -5.14
CA PHE A 128 -10.79 -7.97 -5.82
C PHE A 128 -10.78 -9.30 -5.07
N VAL A 129 -10.52 -9.29 -3.75
CA VAL A 129 -10.48 -10.52 -2.93
C VAL A 129 -11.84 -11.23 -2.91
N GLU A 130 -12.94 -10.48 -2.91
CA GLU A 130 -14.31 -11.04 -3.02
C GLU A 130 -14.56 -11.72 -4.38
N LEU A 131 -13.96 -11.18 -5.45
CA LEU A 131 -14.10 -11.71 -6.82
C LEU A 131 -13.21 -12.91 -7.10
N VAL A 132 -12.06 -13.03 -6.41
CA VAL A 132 -11.17 -14.19 -6.52
C VAL A 132 -11.83 -15.39 -5.84
N THR A 133 -12.71 -16.04 -6.59
CA THR A 133 -13.32 -17.32 -6.25
C THR A 133 -12.62 -18.39 -7.07
N GLY A 134 -11.89 -19.28 -6.37
CA GLY A 134 -11.17 -20.45 -6.89
C GLY A 134 -10.99 -20.53 -8.42
N ARG A 135 -9.86 -20.06 -8.93
CA ARG A 135 -9.35 -20.46 -10.24
C ARG A 135 -7.87 -20.81 -10.12
N GLY A 136 -7.54 -22.04 -10.54
CA GLY A 136 -6.19 -22.51 -10.72
C GLY A 136 -5.42 -21.60 -11.69
N GLY A 137 -4.10 -21.56 -11.50
CA GLY A 137 -3.18 -20.58 -12.07
C GLY A 137 -3.52 -20.12 -13.49
N SER A 138 -3.89 -18.85 -13.60
CA SER A 138 -3.86 -18.17 -14.89
C SER A 138 -2.41 -18.10 -15.38
N PRO A 139 -2.12 -18.37 -16.66
CA PRO A 139 -0.81 -18.12 -17.23
C PRO A 139 -0.47 -16.62 -17.33
N ASP A 140 -1.43 -15.72 -17.04
CA ASP A 140 -1.20 -14.28 -17.06
C ASP A 140 -0.21 -13.87 -15.95
N PRO A 141 0.88 -13.16 -16.29
CA PRO A 141 1.84 -12.65 -15.31
C PRO A 141 1.24 -11.71 -14.25
N VAL A 142 0.06 -11.11 -14.50
CA VAL A 142 -0.76 -10.36 -13.54
C VAL A 142 -2.23 -10.73 -13.77
N PRO A 143 -2.87 -11.49 -12.86
CA PRO A 143 -4.27 -11.88 -13.02
C PRO A 143 -5.18 -10.69 -13.35
N GLY A 144 -6.09 -10.88 -14.31
CA GLY A 144 -6.92 -9.82 -14.87
C GLY A 144 -7.67 -9.03 -13.81
N GLU A 145 -8.18 -9.70 -12.77
CA GLU A 145 -8.92 -9.10 -11.68
C GLU A 145 -8.03 -8.18 -10.81
N LEU A 146 -6.79 -8.59 -10.53
CA LEU A 146 -5.83 -7.76 -9.80
C LEU A 146 -5.40 -6.55 -10.64
N ARG A 147 -5.18 -6.77 -11.94
CA ARG A 147 -4.85 -5.72 -12.91
C ARG A 147 -5.98 -4.68 -12.97
N GLU A 148 -7.23 -5.12 -13.10
CA GLU A 148 -8.40 -4.25 -13.15
C GLU A 148 -8.56 -3.44 -11.86
N ALA A 149 -8.40 -4.06 -10.70
CA ALA A 149 -8.45 -3.36 -9.41
C ALA A 149 -7.36 -2.29 -9.31
N LEU A 150 -6.12 -2.62 -9.70
CA LEU A 150 -5.00 -1.69 -9.69
C LEU A 150 -5.22 -0.51 -10.64
N LEU A 151 -5.68 -0.77 -11.86
CA LEU A 151 -5.95 0.26 -12.85
C LEU A 151 -7.16 1.13 -12.48
N ALA A 152 -8.20 0.55 -11.87
CA ALA A 152 -9.34 1.30 -11.34
C ALA A 152 -8.90 2.26 -10.23
N TRP A 153 -8.06 1.81 -9.31
CA TRP A 153 -7.47 2.67 -8.29
C TRP A 153 -6.61 3.78 -8.88
N ALA A 154 -5.75 3.45 -9.85
CA ALA A 154 -4.85 4.40 -10.49
C ALA A 154 -5.60 5.49 -11.26
N ARG A 155 -6.72 5.16 -11.92
CA ARG A 155 -7.60 6.17 -12.55
C ARG A 155 -8.22 7.12 -11.55
N SER A 156 -8.60 6.64 -10.37
CA SER A 156 -9.18 7.47 -9.30
C SER A 156 -8.13 8.29 -8.55
N HIS A 157 -6.86 7.85 -8.55
CA HIS A 157 -5.76 8.48 -7.81
C HIS A 157 -4.48 8.61 -8.65
N PRO A 158 -4.51 9.30 -9.82
CA PRO A 158 -3.40 9.26 -10.79
C PRO A 158 -2.09 9.82 -10.22
N ALA A 159 -2.13 10.94 -9.50
CA ALA A 159 -0.94 11.54 -8.89
C ALA A 159 -0.33 10.64 -7.80
N LEU A 160 -1.17 9.96 -7.01
CA LEU A 160 -0.71 9.01 -5.99
C LEU A 160 -0.17 7.72 -6.63
N ALA A 161 -0.78 7.26 -7.73
CA ALA A 161 -0.27 6.14 -8.51
C ALA A 161 1.13 6.47 -9.08
N ALA A 162 1.34 7.66 -9.62
CA ALA A 162 2.60 8.14 -10.18
C ALA A 162 3.70 8.38 -9.13
N ALA A 163 3.33 8.79 -7.91
CA ALA A 163 4.27 9.08 -6.84
C ALA A 163 5.24 7.91 -6.58
N ASN A 164 6.46 8.20 -6.11
CA ASN A 164 7.48 7.17 -5.89
C ASN A 164 7.77 6.32 -7.14
N ALA A 165 7.81 6.94 -8.33
CA ALA A 165 8.16 6.33 -9.61
C ALA A 165 7.24 5.18 -10.05
N PHE A 166 5.93 5.35 -9.87
CA PHE A 166 4.91 4.34 -10.22
C PHE A 166 5.02 3.02 -9.44
N ARG A 167 5.64 3.04 -8.26
CA ARG A 167 5.64 1.86 -7.38
C ARG A 167 4.20 1.52 -6.96
N PRO A 168 3.74 0.27 -7.09
CA PRO A 168 2.39 -0.13 -6.72
C PRO A 168 2.17 -0.10 -5.19
N PRO A 169 0.91 -0.17 -4.72
CA PRO A 169 0.62 -0.50 -3.32
C PRO A 169 1.29 -1.82 -2.92
N ALA A 170 1.98 -1.84 -1.78
CA ALA A 170 2.72 -3.03 -1.33
C ALA A 170 1.84 -4.28 -1.17
N CYS A 171 0.57 -4.11 -0.75
CA CYS A 171 -0.39 -5.21 -0.68
C CYS A 171 -0.65 -5.85 -2.05
N ALA A 172 -0.68 -5.09 -3.14
CA ALA A 172 -0.85 -5.65 -4.48
C ALA A 172 0.36 -6.51 -4.90
N VAL A 173 1.57 -6.14 -4.47
CA VAL A 173 2.79 -6.94 -4.67
C VAL A 173 2.70 -8.26 -3.89
N GLU A 174 2.27 -8.19 -2.63
CA GLU A 174 2.06 -9.37 -1.80
C GLU A 174 0.99 -10.30 -2.40
N ASP A 175 -0.15 -9.73 -2.81
CA ASP A 175 -1.26 -10.46 -3.43
C ASP A 175 -0.80 -11.16 -4.72
N LEU A 176 -0.06 -10.48 -5.60
CA LEU A 176 0.44 -11.07 -6.83
C LEU A 176 1.40 -12.24 -6.56
N ALA A 177 2.28 -12.11 -5.56
CA ALA A 177 3.19 -13.18 -5.17
C ALA A 177 2.44 -14.39 -4.60
N LEU A 178 1.39 -14.16 -3.80
CA LEU A 178 0.52 -15.21 -3.26
C LEU A 178 -0.28 -15.93 -4.36
N LEU A 179 -0.83 -15.20 -5.33
CA LEU A 179 -1.54 -15.80 -6.48
C LEU A 179 -0.63 -16.72 -7.32
N HIS A 180 0.68 -16.48 -7.30
CA HIS A 180 1.68 -17.36 -7.94
C HIS A 180 2.18 -18.49 -7.03
N GLY A 181 1.51 -18.73 -5.89
CA GLY A 181 1.91 -19.74 -4.91
C GLY A 181 3.31 -19.48 -4.33
N GLY A 182 3.71 -18.22 -4.19
CA GLY A 182 5.04 -17.83 -3.71
C GLY A 182 6.19 -18.03 -4.70
N ARG A 183 5.91 -18.52 -5.92
CA ARG A 183 6.94 -18.76 -6.96
C ARG A 183 7.42 -17.49 -7.65
N LEU A 184 6.68 -16.39 -7.51
CA LEU A 184 7.05 -15.08 -8.03
C LEU A 184 7.69 -14.25 -6.92
N ALA A 185 8.98 -13.97 -7.05
CA ALA A 185 9.70 -13.08 -6.14
C ALA A 185 9.05 -11.69 -6.09
N ALA A 186 9.03 -11.06 -4.92
CA ALA A 186 8.36 -9.78 -4.72
C ALA A 186 8.91 -8.67 -5.63
N THR A 187 10.20 -8.76 -5.95
CA THR A 187 10.91 -7.82 -6.85
C THR A 187 10.38 -7.87 -8.28
N ARG A 188 10.05 -9.07 -8.77
CA ARG A 188 9.44 -9.27 -10.10
C ARG A 188 7.97 -8.89 -10.08
N ALA A 189 7.26 -9.18 -8.99
CA ALA A 189 5.88 -8.75 -8.80
C ALA A 189 5.75 -7.21 -8.82
N GLU A 190 6.61 -6.50 -8.06
CA GLU A 190 6.69 -5.03 -8.09
C GLU A 190 6.90 -4.53 -9.51
N SER A 191 7.92 -5.04 -10.20
CA SER A 191 8.28 -4.58 -11.56
C SER A 191 7.12 -4.70 -12.54
N ARG A 192 6.42 -5.86 -12.56
CA ARG A 192 5.26 -6.09 -13.44
C ARG A 192 4.10 -5.13 -13.16
N LEU A 193 3.82 -4.87 -11.88
CA LEU A 193 2.74 -3.97 -11.48
C LEU A 193 3.12 -2.50 -11.73
N THR A 194 4.39 -2.13 -11.54
CA THR A 194 4.92 -0.81 -11.93
C THR A 194 4.78 -0.58 -13.42
N ASP A 195 5.14 -1.56 -14.26
CA ASP A 195 4.96 -1.43 -15.71
C ASP A 195 3.48 -1.29 -16.06
N THR A 196 2.59 -2.04 -15.41
CA THR A 196 1.14 -1.89 -15.57
C THR A 196 0.67 -0.47 -15.27
N LEU A 197 1.17 0.14 -14.20
CA LEU A 197 0.83 1.52 -13.82
C LEU A 197 1.37 2.53 -14.83
N ARG A 198 2.63 2.39 -15.28
CA ARG A 198 3.25 3.32 -16.25
C ARG A 198 2.53 3.37 -17.58
N HIS A 199 2.14 2.21 -18.13
CA HIS A 199 1.46 2.13 -19.42
C HIS A 199 -0.02 2.57 -19.37
N SER A 200 -0.56 2.86 -18.19
CA SER A 200 -1.96 3.25 -18.02
C SER A 200 -2.20 4.75 -17.85
N GLN A 201 -1.14 5.56 -17.69
CA GLN A 201 -1.29 7.01 -17.66
C GLN A 201 -1.35 7.56 -19.09
N PRO A 202 -2.26 8.50 -19.38
CA PRO A 202 -2.22 9.23 -20.64
C PRO A 202 -0.93 10.06 -20.72
N VAL A 203 -0.32 10.08 -21.91
CA VAL A 203 0.82 10.96 -22.27
C VAL A 203 0.40 12.42 -22.20
#